data_AF-A0A6A4WPW1-F1
#
_entry.id   AF-A0A6A4WPW1-F1
#
_cell.length_a   1.000
_cell.length_b   1.000
_cell.length_c   1.000
_cell.angle_alpha   90.00
_cell.angle_beta   90.00
_cell.angle_gamma   90.00
#
_symmetry.space_group_name_H-M   'P 1'
#
loop_
_entity.id
_entity.type
_entity.pdbx_description
1 polymer ?
#
loop_
_entity_poly.entity_id
_entity_poly.type
_entity_poly.pdbx_seq_one_letter_code
_entity_poly.pdbx_strand_id
1 'polypeptide(L)'
;MESIVSLPFKLLEIPNLKLKKPSWFKQPTAMQMFAFILVSYFMVTGGIIYDVINEPPSIGSTTDERGHSKPVAFLPYRVNGQYIMEGLASSFLFTMGGLGFILLDRTHNPATPRSNRMMLIGVGFSCILVSFACCFTFMRIKLP
;
A
#
# COMPACT_ATOMS: atom_id res chain seq x y z
N MET A 1 31.04 37.66 -34.95
CA MET A 1 31.02 37.24 -33.53
C MET A 1 30.60 35.78 -33.38
N GLU A 2 29.69 35.27 -34.20
CA GLU A 2 29.25 33.87 -34.19
C GLU A 2 30.35 32.84 -34.55
N SER A 3 31.26 33.18 -35.46
CA SER A 3 32.34 32.28 -35.89
C SER A 3 33.34 31.95 -34.77
N ILE A 4 33.63 32.91 -33.89
CA ILE A 4 34.56 32.74 -32.76
C ILE A 4 33.93 31.85 -31.68
N VAL A 5 32.61 31.95 -31.49
CA VAL A 5 31.86 31.13 -30.53
C VAL A 5 31.71 29.68 -31.02
N SER A 6 31.64 29.45 -32.33
CA SER A 6 31.52 28.10 -32.93
C SER A 6 32.84 27.31 -33.00
N LEU A 7 33.99 28.00 -32.90
CA LEU A 7 35.33 27.42 -32.98
C LEU A 7 35.63 26.36 -31.89
N PRO A 8 35.31 26.58 -30.59
CA PRO A 8 35.49 25.55 -29.58
C PRO A 8 34.60 24.32 -29.82
N PHE A 9 33.39 24.47 -30.35
CA PHE A 9 32.49 23.35 -30.65
C PHE A 9 32.88 22.55 -31.91
N LYS A 10 33.74 23.09 -32.77
CA LYS A 10 34.36 22.35 -33.89
C LYS A 10 35.62 21.58 -33.47
N LEU A 11 36.33 22.06 -32.46
CA LEU A 11 37.52 21.39 -31.89
C LEU A 11 37.15 20.34 -30.82
N LEU A 12 36.10 20.60 -30.05
CA LEU A 12 35.48 19.62 -29.16
C LEU A 12 34.45 18.80 -29.95
N GLU A 13 34.91 17.80 -30.70
CA GLU A 13 34.02 16.72 -31.13
C GLU A 13 33.44 16.08 -29.85
N ILE A 14 32.12 16.14 -29.69
CA ILE A 14 31.45 15.49 -28.56
C ILE A 14 31.77 13.99 -28.71
N PRO A 15 32.58 13.41 -27.79
CA PRO A 15 32.91 12.01 -27.90
C PRO A 15 31.60 11.23 -27.87
N ASN A 16 31.43 10.29 -28.80
CA ASN A 16 30.31 9.35 -28.80
C ASN A 16 30.42 8.49 -27.53
N LEU A 17 29.99 9.05 -26.40
CA LEU A 17 29.95 8.43 -25.09
C LEU A 17 28.89 7.34 -25.14
N LYS A 18 29.29 6.17 -25.63
CA LYS A 18 28.53 4.93 -25.46
C LYS A 18 28.61 4.56 -23.98
N LEU A 19 27.89 5.31 -23.15
CA LEU A 19 27.70 5.00 -21.73
C LEU A 19 27.05 3.61 -21.67
N LYS A 20 27.88 2.59 -21.44
CA LYS A 20 27.38 1.26 -21.11
C LYS A 20 26.62 1.44 -19.81
N LYS A 21 25.29 1.36 -19.88
CA LYS A 21 24.44 1.23 -18.70
C LYS A 21 25.09 0.18 -17.77
N PRO A 22 25.31 0.50 -16.49
CA PRO A 22 25.98 -0.41 -15.57
C PRO A 22 25.25 -1.74 -15.61
N SER A 23 25.96 -2.83 -15.95
CA SER A 23 25.36 -4.16 -16.08
C SER A 23 24.75 -4.67 -14.77
N TRP A 24 25.06 -4.02 -13.66
CA TRP A 24 24.51 -4.30 -12.33
C TRP A 24 23.08 -3.78 -12.15
N PHE A 25 22.67 -2.74 -12.87
CA PHE A 25 21.32 -2.18 -12.76
C PHE A 25 20.38 -2.88 -13.75
N LYS A 26 19.89 -4.05 -13.33
CA LYS A 26 18.86 -4.78 -14.07
C LYS A 26 17.50 -4.16 -13.76
N GLN A 27 16.71 -3.89 -14.80
CA GLN A 27 15.34 -3.41 -14.64
C GLN A 27 14.54 -4.44 -13.82
N PRO A 28 13.81 -4.01 -12.77
CA PRO A 28 12.97 -4.89 -11.98
C PRO A 28 11.88 -5.52 -12.86
N THR A 29 11.51 -6.75 -12.54
CA THR A 29 10.42 -7.45 -13.25
C THR A 29 9.07 -6.81 -12.94
N ALA A 30 8.09 -6.97 -13.84
CA ALA A 30 6.76 -6.40 -13.66
C ALA A 30 6.11 -6.81 -12.31
N MET A 31 6.32 -8.05 -11.87
CA MET A 31 5.77 -8.54 -10.60
C MET A 31 6.47 -7.92 -9.38
N GLN A 32 7.78 -7.64 -9.47
CA GLN A 32 8.49 -6.93 -8.40
C GLN A 32 7.99 -5.50 -8.28
N MET A 33 7.78 -4.81 -9.40
CA MET A 33 7.19 -3.47 -9.40
C MET A 33 5.77 -3.47 -8.82
N PHE A 34 4.95 -4.45 -9.18
CA PHE A 34 3.62 -4.63 -8.61
C PHE A 34 3.68 -4.80 -7.08
N ALA A 35 4.59 -5.65 -6.58
CA ALA A 35 4.76 -5.85 -5.14
C ALA A 35 5.19 -4.56 -4.43
N PHE A 36 6.13 -3.78 -5.00
CA PHE A 36 6.54 -2.49 -4.44
C PHE A 36 5.38 -1.49 -4.37
N ILE A 37 4.54 -1.43 -5.41
CA ILE A 37 3.37 -0.55 -5.43
C ILE A 37 2.33 -0.99 -4.39
N LEU A 38 2.11 -2.29 -4.23
CA LEU A 38 1.17 -2.80 -3.22
C LEU A 38 1.65 -2.47 -1.79
N VAL A 39 2.95 -2.61 -1.54
CA VAL A 39 3.56 -2.28 -0.25
C VAL A 39 3.54 -0.77 0.00
N SER A 40 3.80 0.06 -1.01
CA SER A 40 3.70 1.51 -0.85
C SER A 40 2.25 1.95 -0.60
N TYR A 41 1.28 1.32 -1.26
CA TYR A 41 -0.14 1.55 -1.01
C TYR A 41 -0.52 1.22 0.44
N PHE A 42 -0.07 0.07 0.97
CA PHE A 42 -0.24 -0.30 2.38
C PHE A 42 0.32 0.76 3.34
N MET A 43 1.55 1.22 3.08
CA MET A 43 2.23 2.20 3.92
C MET A 43 1.55 3.58 3.91
N VAL A 44 1.16 4.06 2.73
CA VAL A 44 0.54 5.38 2.58
C VAL A 44 -0.87 5.39 3.17
N THR A 45 -1.67 4.36 2.88
CA THR A 45 -3.03 4.24 3.45
C THR A 45 -3.02 3.95 4.95
N GLY A 46 -1.95 3.32 5.46
CA GLY A 46 -1.76 3.09 6.89
C GLY A 46 -1.57 4.37 7.71
N GLY A 47 -1.38 5.51 7.05
CA GLY A 47 -1.26 6.80 7.73
C GLY A 47 0.15 7.12 8.21
N ILE A 48 1.21 6.47 7.69
CA ILE A 48 2.60 6.71 8.13
C ILE A 48 2.97 8.20 8.06
N ILE A 49 2.48 8.93 7.05
CA ILE A 49 2.72 10.38 6.94
C ILE A 49 2.07 11.12 8.12
N TYR A 50 0.86 10.73 8.51
CA TYR A 50 0.16 11.30 9.67
C TYR A 50 0.86 10.94 10.97
N ASP A 51 1.34 9.70 11.09
CA ASP A 51 2.04 9.19 12.27
C ASP A 51 3.37 9.93 12.49
N VAL A 52 4.12 10.21 11.42
CA VAL A 52 5.39 10.96 11.49
C VAL A 52 5.18 12.42 11.86
N ILE A 53 4.09 13.05 11.42
CA ILE A 53 3.85 14.48 11.67
C ILE A 53 3.27 14.73 13.07
N ASN A 54 2.31 13.89 13.48
CA ASN A 54 1.52 14.15 14.69
C ASN A 54 1.90 13.27 15.87
N GLU A 55 2.74 12.26 15.66
CA GLU A 55 3.18 11.28 16.66
C GLU A 55 2.04 10.82 17.60
N PRO A 56 0.90 10.34 17.07
CA PRO A 56 -0.22 9.92 17.89
C PRO A 56 0.14 8.68 18.72
N PRO A 57 -0.50 8.45 19.87
CA PRO A 57 -0.25 7.25 20.66
C PRO A 57 -0.69 6.00 19.89
N SER A 58 -0.05 4.86 20.16
CA SER A 58 -0.30 3.63 19.41
C SER A 58 -1.71 3.06 19.63
N ILE A 59 -2.20 3.12 20.87
CA ILE A 59 -3.51 2.62 21.31
C ILE A 59 -4.06 3.60 22.35
N GLY A 60 -5.35 3.93 22.26
CA GLY A 60 -6.03 4.74 23.28
C GLY A 60 -6.47 3.92 24.49
N SER A 61 -6.79 4.57 25.60
CA SER A 61 -7.45 3.93 26.73
C SER A 61 -8.68 4.73 27.14
N THR A 62 -9.76 4.04 27.46
CA THR A 62 -10.95 4.63 28.09
C THR A 62 -11.10 4.02 29.47
N THR A 63 -11.41 4.84 30.46
CA THR A 63 -11.73 4.35 31.80
C THR A 63 -13.14 3.79 31.84
N ASP A 64 -13.27 2.55 32.28
CA ASP A 64 -14.56 1.95 32.62
C ASP A 64 -15.14 2.59 33.89
N GLU A 65 -16.42 2.38 34.19
CA GLU A 65 -17.11 2.94 35.37
C GLU A 65 -16.46 2.52 36.70
N ARG A 66 -15.68 1.43 36.67
CA ARG A 66 -14.88 0.91 37.80
C ARG A 66 -13.44 1.42 37.86
N GLY A 67 -13.04 2.34 36.97
CA GLY A 67 -11.69 2.92 36.92
C GLY A 67 -10.64 2.05 36.23
N HIS A 68 -11.03 0.91 35.65
CA HIS A 68 -10.11 0.09 34.85
C HIS A 68 -9.88 0.71 33.47
N SER A 69 -8.63 0.70 33.02
CA SER A 69 -8.28 1.16 31.67
C SER A 69 -8.63 0.08 30.65
N LYS A 70 -9.65 0.34 29.82
CA LYS A 70 -9.98 -0.49 28.67
C LYS A 70 -9.23 0.03 27.44
N PRO A 71 -8.43 -0.80 26.75
CA PRO A 71 -7.77 -0.37 25.53
C PRO A 71 -8.82 -0.15 24.43
N VAL A 72 -8.72 0.98 23.75
CA VAL A 72 -9.58 1.33 22.61
C VAL A 72 -8.68 1.57 21.42
N ALA A 73 -8.84 0.73 20.40
CA ALA A 73 -8.02 0.75 19.20
C ALA A 73 -8.40 1.87 18.22
N PHE A 74 -9.59 2.46 18.36
CA PHE A 74 -10.12 3.51 17.48
C PHE A 74 -10.36 4.80 18.25
N LEU A 75 -10.12 5.95 17.63
CA LEU A 75 -10.45 7.24 18.21
C LEU A 75 -11.90 7.62 17.86
N PRO A 76 -12.88 7.48 18.77
CA PRO A 76 -14.27 7.79 18.45
C PRO A 76 -14.48 9.30 18.32
N TYR A 77 -15.45 9.70 17.48
CA TYR A 77 -15.90 11.10 17.31
C TYR A 77 -14.87 12.09 16.73
N ARG A 78 -13.66 11.65 16.34
CA ARG A 78 -12.67 12.50 15.68
C ARG A 78 -12.24 11.90 14.34
N VAL A 79 -12.89 12.36 13.27
CA VAL A 79 -12.68 11.84 11.91
C VAL A 79 -11.26 12.08 11.40
N ASN A 80 -10.70 13.25 11.69
CA ASN A 80 -9.36 13.66 11.23
C ASN A 80 -8.23 13.09 12.10
N GLY A 81 -8.56 12.45 13.22
CA GLY A 81 -7.59 11.84 14.12
C GLY A 81 -7.50 10.33 13.89
N GLN A 82 -6.33 9.77 14.15
CA GLN A 82 -6.07 8.35 13.94
C GLN A 82 -5.04 7.87 14.96
N TYR A 83 -5.23 6.66 15.48
CA TYR A 83 -4.19 5.92 16.19
C TYR A 83 -3.39 5.06 15.21
N ILE A 84 -2.12 4.77 15.53
CA ILE A 84 -1.25 3.96 14.66
C ILE A 84 -1.88 2.60 14.35
N MET A 85 -2.44 1.93 15.38
CA MET A 85 -3.07 0.62 15.21
C MET A 85 -4.34 0.67 14.36
N GLU A 86 -5.12 1.75 14.44
CA GLU A 86 -6.29 1.97 13.59
C GLU A 86 -5.88 2.08 12.11
N GLY A 87 -4.85 2.87 11.84
CA GLY A 87 -4.27 3.03 10.51
C GLY A 87 -3.81 1.73 9.90
N LEU A 88 -2.91 1.03 10.60
CA LEU A 88 -2.34 -0.24 10.15
C LEU A 88 -3.41 -1.33 9.97
N ALA A 89 -4.42 -1.40 10.85
CA ALA A 89 -5.52 -2.35 10.69
C ALA A 89 -6.36 -2.04 9.44
N SER A 90 -6.65 -0.75 9.19
CA SER A 90 -7.45 -0.35 8.03
C SER A 90 -6.72 -0.60 6.69
N SER A 91 -5.43 -0.28 6.60
CA SER A 91 -4.64 -0.51 5.38
C SER A 91 -4.42 -2.01 5.10
N PHE A 92 -4.32 -2.83 6.15
CA PHE A 92 -4.29 -4.27 6.01
C PHE A 92 -5.59 -4.82 5.39
N LEU A 93 -6.75 -4.33 5.86
CA LEU A 93 -8.04 -4.74 5.29
C LEU A 93 -8.20 -4.27 3.83
N PHE A 94 -7.74 -3.07 3.48
CA PHE A 94 -7.78 -2.58 2.09
C PHE A 94 -6.93 -3.44 1.15
N THR A 95 -5.70 -3.77 1.56
CA THR A 95 -4.82 -4.63 0.77
C THR A 95 -5.33 -6.06 0.68
N MET A 96 -5.88 -6.61 1.76
CA MET A 96 -6.55 -7.90 1.79
C MET A 96 -7.71 -7.94 0.79
N GLY A 97 -8.61 -6.95 0.82
CA GLY A 97 -9.72 -6.85 -0.14
C GLY A 97 -9.26 -6.76 -1.59
N GLY A 98 -8.25 -5.93 -1.87
CA GLY A 98 -7.65 -5.81 -3.21
C GLY A 98 -6.99 -7.11 -3.69
N LEU A 99 -6.25 -7.80 -2.83
CA LEU A 99 -5.69 -9.12 -3.12
C LEU A 99 -6.78 -10.16 -3.37
N GLY A 100 -7.92 -10.08 -2.68
CA GLY A 100 -9.09 -10.91 -2.94
C GLY A 100 -9.58 -10.81 -4.38
N PHE A 101 -9.67 -9.59 -4.94
CA PHE A 101 -10.04 -9.39 -6.35
C PHE A 101 -9.01 -9.95 -7.32
N ILE A 102 -7.71 -9.75 -7.04
CA ILE A 102 -6.62 -10.29 -7.88
C ILE A 102 -6.65 -11.82 -7.87
N LEU A 103 -6.93 -12.42 -6.71
CA LEU A 103 -7.05 -13.87 -6.58
C LEU A 103 -8.23 -14.41 -7.39
N LEU A 104 -9.38 -13.70 -7.38
CA LEU A 104 -10.54 -14.03 -8.21
C LEU A 104 -10.22 -13.93 -9.71
N ASP A 105 -9.54 -12.88 -10.15
CA ASP A 105 -9.13 -12.73 -11.55
C ASP A 105 -8.25 -13.91 -12.00
N ARG A 106 -7.31 -14.32 -11.14
CA ARG A 106 -6.38 -15.41 -11.45
C ARG A 106 -7.05 -16.78 -11.64
N THR A 107 -8.29 -16.95 -11.17
CA THR A 107 -9.05 -18.20 -11.29
C THR A 107 -9.52 -18.49 -12.72
N HIS A 108 -9.51 -17.51 -13.62
CA HIS A 108 -9.87 -17.69 -15.03
C HIS A 108 -8.82 -18.46 -15.84
N ASN A 109 -7.65 -18.75 -15.27
CA ASN A 109 -6.61 -19.48 -15.98
C ASN A 109 -6.99 -20.98 -16.15
N PRO A 110 -7.08 -21.48 -17.40
CA PRO A 110 -7.51 -22.86 -17.70
C PRO A 110 -6.52 -23.93 -17.21
N ALA A 111 -5.28 -23.58 -16.88
CA ALA A 111 -4.27 -24.52 -16.39
C ALA A 111 -4.53 -25.02 -14.96
N THR A 112 -5.50 -24.44 -14.25
CA THR A 112 -5.79 -24.81 -12.85
C THR A 112 -6.77 -25.98 -12.74
N PRO A 113 -6.50 -27.00 -11.91
CA PRO A 113 -7.43 -28.11 -11.70
C PRO A 113 -8.71 -27.62 -11.01
N ARG A 114 -9.85 -28.25 -11.32
CA ARG A 114 -11.20 -27.81 -10.89
C ARG A 114 -11.32 -27.60 -9.38
N SER A 115 -10.72 -28.49 -8.57
CA SER A 115 -10.75 -28.39 -7.11
C SER A 115 -10.02 -27.13 -6.60
N ASN A 116 -8.78 -26.92 -7.06
CA ASN A 116 -8.00 -25.74 -6.66
C ASN A 116 -8.66 -24.44 -7.10
N ARG A 117 -9.27 -24.42 -8.29
CA ARG A 117 -10.04 -23.26 -8.77
C ARG A 117 -11.22 -22.94 -7.85
N MET A 118 -11.97 -23.95 -7.39
CA MET A 118 -13.08 -23.76 -6.46
C MET A 118 -12.60 -23.20 -5.11
N MET A 119 -11.48 -23.71 -4.59
CA MET A 119 -10.89 -23.21 -3.34
C MET A 119 -10.43 -21.76 -3.47
N LEU A 120 -9.75 -21.41 -4.57
CA LEU A 120 -9.32 -20.03 -4.84
C LEU A 120 -10.51 -19.07 -4.94
N ILE A 121 -11.59 -19.46 -5.62
CA ILE A 121 -12.80 -18.64 -5.66
C ILE A 121 -13.37 -18.42 -4.25
N GLY A 122 -13.46 -19.49 -3.44
CA GLY A 122 -13.96 -19.40 -2.07
C GLY A 122 -13.12 -18.48 -1.19
N VAL A 123 -11.79 -18.60 -1.26
CA VAL A 123 -10.85 -17.75 -0.50
C VAL A 123 -10.89 -16.30 -0.98
N GLY A 124 -10.90 -16.07 -2.30
CA GLY A 124 -10.95 -14.71 -2.85
C GLY A 124 -12.24 -13.98 -2.47
N PHE A 125 -13.37 -14.69 -2.55
CA PHE A 125 -14.67 -14.14 -2.18
C PHE A 125 -14.80 -13.88 -0.67
N SER A 126 -14.33 -14.80 0.19
CA SER A 126 -14.36 -14.59 1.64
C SER A 126 -13.46 -13.43 2.07
N CYS A 127 -12.30 -13.29 1.44
CA CYS A 127 -11.36 -12.18 1.66
C CYS A 127 -12.02 -10.81 1.38
N ILE A 128 -12.78 -10.69 0.29
CA ILE A 128 -13.52 -9.46 -0.07
C ILE A 128 -14.65 -9.20 0.93
N LEU A 129 -15.43 -10.23 1.30
CA LEU A 129 -16.53 -10.06 2.26
C LEU A 129 -16.04 -9.63 3.64
N VAL A 130 -14.99 -10.28 4.15
CA VAL A 130 -14.41 -9.98 5.47
C VAL A 130 -13.83 -8.56 5.48
N SER A 131 -13.05 -8.20 4.47
CA SER A 131 -12.49 -6.83 4.37
C SER A 131 -13.59 -5.78 4.31
N PHE A 132 -14.62 -5.97 3.48
CA PHE A 132 -15.76 -5.05 3.39
C PHE A 132 -16.52 -4.92 4.72
N ALA A 133 -16.87 -6.05 5.35
CA ALA A 133 -17.61 -6.04 6.62
C ALA A 133 -16.81 -5.37 7.75
N CYS A 134 -15.52 -5.67 7.87
CA CYS A 134 -14.66 -5.05 8.87
C CYS A 134 -14.43 -3.56 8.62
N CYS A 135 -14.21 -3.14 7.36
CA CYS A 135 -14.09 -1.71 7.05
C CYS A 135 -15.40 -0.96 7.34
N PHE A 136 -16.55 -1.58 7.04
CA PHE A 136 -17.85 -1.00 7.35
C PHE A 136 -18.06 -0.83 8.85
N THR A 137 -17.72 -1.84 9.67
CA THR A 137 -17.80 -1.72 11.13
C THR A 137 -16.82 -0.68 11.66
N PHE A 138 -15.61 -0.57 11.11
CA PHE A 138 -14.64 0.46 11.50
C PHE A 138 -15.20 1.87 11.26
N MET A 139 -15.82 2.09 10.10
CA MET A 139 -16.46 3.37 9.78
C MET A 139 -17.61 3.68 10.75
N ARG A 140 -18.43 2.68 11.10
CA ARG A 140 -19.53 2.83 12.09
C ARG A 140 -19.04 3.10 13.52
N ILE A 141 -17.89 2.56 13.91
CA ILE A 141 -17.30 2.84 15.22
C ILE A 141 -16.75 4.26 15.27
N LYS A 142 -16.12 4.72 14.18
CA LYS A 142 -15.52 6.05 14.09
C LYS A 142 -16.57 7.16 13.95
N LEU A 143 -17.63 6.89 13.20
CA LEU A 143 -18.77 7.75 12.92
C LEU A 143 -20.06 6.98 13.27
N PRO A 144 -20.53 7.05 14.52
CA PRO A 144 -21.78 6.40 14.93
C PRO A 144 -23.00 6.94 14.19
#